data_AF-A0A150TPY8-F1
#
_entry.id   AF-A0A150TPY8-F1
#
_cell.length_a   1.000
_cell.length_b   1.000
_cell.length_c   1.000
_cell.angle_alpha   90.00
_cell.angle_beta   90.00
_cell.angle_gamma   90.00
#
_symmetry.space_group_name_H-M   'P 1'
#
loop_
_entity.id
_entity.type
_entity.pdbx_description
1 polymer ?
#
loop_
_entity_poly.entity_id
_entity_poly.type
_entity_poly.pdbx_seq_one_letter_code
_entity_poly.pdbx_strand_id
1 'polypeptide(L)'
;MAWSPTAAAQPGPAAPDWAFGTPGGEVAVAAVCTASLGAYLLPQRRSAWGAASSEERNETIGIVSDITGAAVGTMLVLGSGYALEGGYLAGGGVRRPFSRALRTSLIEVEAAALSTGLSSVIKRLSGRCRPRSWRTDRCGDTDLDFDAFPSGHTTPVAAIAGARLNLALRTTGDAAPRLGALAIAEAATVVTMALRIGSGAHSWQDVGAGMILGHVTGFAIAAIHPIAPSKAPYAAGPPPEPTPEPAAFTWSWTF
;
A
#
# COMPACT_ATOMS: atom_id res chain seq x y z
N MET A 1 10.13 29.81 45.73
CA MET A 1 9.27 29.26 44.65
C MET A 1 10.12 29.15 43.40
N ALA A 2 10.58 27.94 43.08
CA ALA A 2 11.27 27.70 41.81
C ALA A 2 10.20 27.57 40.72
N TRP A 3 10.26 28.46 39.71
CA TRP A 3 9.42 28.36 38.53
C TRP A 3 9.94 27.18 37.71
N SER A 4 9.20 26.07 37.70
CA SER A 4 9.46 25.01 36.74
C SER A 4 9.31 25.63 35.34
N PRO A 5 10.33 25.52 34.46
CA PRO A 5 10.17 25.99 33.09
C PRO A 5 8.99 25.26 32.47
N THR A 6 8.10 26.02 31.82
CA THR A 6 7.02 25.46 31.01
C THR A 6 7.65 24.48 30.02
N ALA A 7 7.33 23.20 30.16
CA ALA A 7 7.81 22.16 29.26
C ALA A 7 7.50 22.61 27.82
N ALA A 8 8.54 22.73 26.99
CA ALA A 8 8.38 23.13 25.61
C ALA A 8 7.34 22.21 24.94
N ALA A 9 6.35 22.83 24.29
CA ALA A 9 5.28 22.11 23.61
C ALA A 9 5.91 21.11 22.64
N GLN A 10 5.71 19.82 22.90
CA GLN A 10 6.15 18.78 21.99
C GLN A 10 5.36 18.94 20.67
N PRO A 11 6.03 18.87 19.51
CA PRO A 11 5.32 18.91 18.23
C PRO A 11 4.32 17.76 18.18
N GLY A 12 3.06 18.08 17.86
CA GLY A 12 1.99 17.09 17.74
C GLY A 12 2.31 16.02 16.68
N PRO A 13 1.53 14.93 16.63
CA PRO A 13 1.73 13.88 15.63
C PRO A 13 1.66 14.46 14.22
N ALA A 14 2.57 14.01 13.36
CA ALA A 14 2.73 14.51 12.02
C ALA A 14 1.72 13.85 11.09
N ALA A 15 0.92 14.64 10.37
CA ALA A 15 -0.10 14.13 9.46
C ALA A 15 0.17 14.61 8.02
N PRO A 16 -0.12 13.79 7.00
CA PRO A 16 -0.03 14.24 5.60
C PRO A 16 -1.09 15.29 5.27
N ASP A 17 -0.76 16.18 4.34
CA ASP A 17 -1.66 17.18 3.77
C ASP A 17 -1.81 17.00 2.24
N TRP A 18 -2.41 17.97 1.54
CA TRP A 18 -2.66 17.92 0.10
C TRP A 18 -1.37 17.72 -0.69
N ALA A 19 -1.41 16.98 -1.79
CA ALA A 19 -0.27 16.88 -2.69
C ALA A 19 0.24 18.28 -3.07
N PHE A 20 1.55 18.49 -2.95
CA PHE A 20 2.20 19.79 -3.14
C PHE A 20 1.66 20.93 -2.26
N GLY A 21 0.97 20.60 -1.17
CA GLY A 21 0.37 21.55 -0.22
C GLY A 21 -0.87 22.27 -0.74
N THR A 22 -1.47 21.84 -1.87
CA THR A 22 -2.62 22.53 -2.46
C THR A 22 -3.70 21.54 -2.95
N PRO A 23 -5.00 21.90 -2.88
CA PRO A 23 -6.07 21.06 -3.45
C PRO A 23 -5.91 20.81 -4.96
N GLY A 24 -5.36 21.78 -5.70
CA GLY A 24 -5.09 21.62 -7.13
C GLY A 24 -4.02 20.56 -7.41
N GLY A 25 -3.00 20.46 -6.55
CA GLY A 25 -2.00 19.40 -6.62
C GLY A 25 -2.62 18.01 -6.45
N GLU A 26 -3.56 17.86 -5.50
CA GLU A 26 -4.28 16.60 -5.30
C GLU A 26 -5.09 16.19 -6.53
N VAL A 27 -5.85 17.12 -7.10
CA VAL A 27 -6.64 16.86 -8.31
C VAL A 27 -5.74 16.40 -9.45
N ALA A 28 -4.56 17.01 -9.60
CA ALA A 28 -3.59 16.62 -10.62
C ALA A 28 -3.05 15.20 -10.38
N VAL A 29 -2.67 14.85 -9.14
CA VAL A 29 -2.20 13.51 -8.79
C VAL A 29 -3.29 12.48 -9.05
N ALA A 30 -4.49 12.69 -8.52
CA ALA A 30 -5.62 11.78 -8.72
C ALA A 30 -5.95 11.59 -10.22
N ALA A 31 -5.89 12.65 -11.02
CA ALA A 31 -6.10 12.58 -12.47
C ALA A 31 -5.02 11.75 -13.17
N VAL A 32 -3.74 11.95 -12.84
CA VAL A 32 -2.62 11.16 -13.38
C VAL A 32 -2.73 9.69 -12.99
N CYS A 33 -2.98 9.41 -11.70
CA CYS A 33 -3.19 8.06 -11.18
C CYS A 33 -4.33 7.35 -11.93
N THR A 34 -5.46 8.02 -12.10
CA THR A 34 -6.63 7.47 -12.82
C THR A 34 -6.34 7.26 -14.30
N ALA A 35 -5.75 8.25 -14.98
CA ALA A 35 -5.41 8.17 -16.39
C ALA A 35 -4.40 7.05 -16.67
N SER A 36 -3.47 6.79 -15.74
CA SER A 36 -2.49 5.72 -15.87
C SER A 36 -3.13 4.32 -15.99
N LEU A 37 -4.34 4.12 -15.43
CA LEU A 37 -5.09 2.87 -15.58
C LEU A 37 -5.58 2.65 -17.02
N GLY A 38 -5.66 3.70 -17.83
CA GLY A 38 -5.91 3.58 -19.27
C GLY A 38 -4.86 2.75 -20.02
N ALA A 39 -3.69 2.50 -19.41
CA ALA A 39 -2.66 1.64 -19.97
C ALA A 39 -3.13 0.19 -20.24
N TYR A 40 -4.21 -0.27 -19.61
CA TYR A 40 -4.83 -1.57 -19.93
C TYR A 40 -5.32 -1.67 -21.38
N LEU A 41 -5.62 -0.54 -22.01
CA LEU A 41 -6.09 -0.44 -23.39
C LEU A 41 -4.97 -0.51 -24.43
N LEU A 42 -3.71 -0.43 -24.00
CA LEU A 42 -2.57 -0.58 -24.92
C LEU A 42 -2.51 -2.02 -25.45
N PRO A 43 -2.15 -2.21 -26.72
CA PRO A 43 -2.01 -3.55 -27.30
C PRO A 43 -0.87 -4.32 -26.59
N GLN A 44 -1.06 -5.63 -26.43
CA GLN A 44 -0.05 -6.50 -25.83
C GLN A 44 1.08 -6.79 -26.82
N ARG A 45 2.31 -6.40 -26.50
CA ARG A 45 3.48 -6.90 -27.24
C ARG A 45 3.64 -8.38 -26.97
N ARG A 46 3.95 -9.14 -28.02
CA ARG A 46 4.35 -10.55 -27.94
C ARG A 46 5.84 -10.64 -28.23
N SER A 47 6.61 -11.15 -27.30
CA SER A 47 8.07 -11.24 -27.40
C SER A 47 8.55 -12.68 -27.20
N ALA A 48 9.79 -12.97 -27.59
CA ALA A 48 10.45 -14.23 -27.27
C ALA A 48 11.11 -14.22 -25.87
N TRP A 49 10.89 -13.18 -25.05
CA TRP A 49 11.44 -13.10 -23.71
C TRP A 49 10.60 -13.96 -22.75
N GLY A 50 11.16 -15.07 -22.29
CA GLY A 50 10.51 -16.00 -21.37
C GLY A 50 11.06 -15.98 -19.94
N ALA A 51 10.42 -16.77 -19.08
CA ALA A 51 10.99 -17.12 -17.77
C ALA A 51 12.20 -18.05 -17.95
N ALA A 52 13.11 -18.05 -16.97
CA ALA A 52 14.30 -18.92 -16.98
C ALA A 52 13.94 -20.41 -16.88
N SER A 53 12.78 -20.73 -16.32
CA SER A 53 12.24 -22.08 -16.17
C SER A 53 10.74 -22.09 -16.43
N SER A 54 10.25 -23.21 -16.94
CA SER A 54 8.82 -23.52 -17.02
C SER A 54 8.33 -24.02 -15.66
N GLU A 55 7.16 -23.58 -15.22
CA GLU A 55 6.54 -24.07 -13.99
C GLU A 55 5.12 -24.55 -14.29
N GLU A 56 4.67 -25.63 -13.65
CA GLU A 56 3.28 -26.06 -13.78
C GLU A 56 2.34 -25.10 -13.05
N ARG A 57 1.16 -24.85 -13.63
CA ARG A 57 0.17 -23.98 -13.01
C ARG A 57 -0.46 -24.70 -11.82
N ASN A 58 -0.38 -24.10 -10.64
CA ASN A 58 -1.18 -24.51 -9.48
C ASN A 58 -2.43 -23.62 -9.38
N GLU A 59 -3.59 -24.15 -9.75
CA GLU A 59 -4.86 -23.39 -9.80
C GLU A 59 -5.34 -22.95 -8.42
N THR A 60 -5.20 -23.81 -7.41
CA THR A 60 -5.62 -23.51 -6.02
C THR A 60 -4.82 -22.33 -5.47
N ILE A 61 -3.49 -22.38 -5.60
CA ILE A 61 -2.63 -21.27 -5.17
C ILE A 61 -2.92 -20.02 -6.01
N GLY A 62 -3.23 -20.18 -7.31
CA GLY A 62 -3.66 -19.10 -8.18
C GLY A 62 -4.89 -18.36 -7.66
N ILE A 63 -5.97 -19.08 -7.31
CA ILE A 63 -7.20 -18.50 -6.76
C ILE A 63 -6.93 -17.79 -5.44
N VAL A 64 -6.20 -18.45 -4.53
CA VAL A 64 -5.83 -17.83 -3.24
C VAL A 64 -5.01 -16.57 -3.48
N SER A 65 -4.09 -16.61 -4.43
CA SER A 65 -3.28 -15.45 -4.82
C SER A 65 -4.10 -14.32 -5.40
N ASP A 66 -5.11 -14.60 -6.21
CA ASP A 66 -5.95 -13.56 -6.81
C ASP A 66 -6.84 -12.92 -5.72
N ILE A 67 -7.31 -13.68 -4.74
CA ILE A 67 -8.05 -13.14 -3.59
C ILE A 67 -7.14 -12.28 -2.70
N THR A 68 -5.99 -12.81 -2.31
CA THR A 68 -5.06 -12.18 -1.35
C THR A 68 -4.21 -11.07 -1.97
N GLY A 69 -3.80 -11.21 -3.22
CA GLY A 69 -2.93 -10.26 -3.92
C GLY A 69 -3.68 -9.24 -4.78
N ALA A 70 -4.99 -9.41 -4.99
CA ALA A 70 -5.83 -8.42 -5.68
C ALA A 70 -6.75 -7.69 -4.70
N ALA A 71 -8.06 -7.65 -4.97
CA ALA A 71 -8.97 -6.72 -4.31
C ALA A 71 -9.09 -6.95 -2.79
N VAL A 72 -9.28 -8.20 -2.33
CA VAL A 72 -9.57 -8.46 -0.92
C VAL A 72 -8.37 -8.16 -0.03
N GLY A 73 -7.20 -8.71 -0.35
CA GLY A 73 -6.01 -8.42 0.47
C GLY A 73 -5.58 -6.96 0.38
N THR A 74 -5.71 -6.30 -0.78
CA THR A 74 -5.46 -4.85 -0.87
C THR A 74 -6.40 -4.06 0.05
N MET A 75 -7.70 -4.40 0.07
CA MET A 75 -8.67 -3.76 0.98
C MET A 75 -8.34 -4.01 2.46
N LEU A 76 -7.90 -5.22 2.82
CA LEU A 76 -7.45 -5.51 4.19
C LEU A 76 -6.20 -4.73 4.58
N VAL A 77 -5.23 -4.61 3.66
CA VAL A 77 -4.03 -3.80 3.88
C VAL A 77 -4.42 -2.33 4.05
N LEU A 78 -5.24 -1.76 3.16
CA LEU A 78 -5.72 -0.37 3.28
C LEU A 78 -6.50 -0.13 4.59
N GLY A 79 -7.41 -1.05 4.94
CA GLY A 79 -8.22 -0.97 6.16
C GLY A 79 -7.39 -1.03 7.45
N SER A 80 -6.38 -1.90 7.49
CA SER A 80 -5.46 -1.98 8.63
C SER A 80 -4.59 -0.72 8.75
N GLY A 81 -4.12 -0.16 7.63
CA GLY A 81 -3.41 1.11 7.61
C GLY A 81 -4.26 2.26 8.12
N TYR A 82 -5.50 2.36 7.65
CA TYR A 82 -6.48 3.35 8.13
C TYR A 82 -6.70 3.26 9.64
N ALA A 83 -6.91 2.05 10.17
CA ALA A 83 -7.12 1.83 11.59
C ALA A 83 -5.88 2.23 12.42
N LEU A 84 -4.68 1.83 11.99
CA LEU A 84 -3.42 2.13 12.68
C LEU A 84 -3.05 3.61 12.61
N GLU A 85 -3.27 4.27 11.48
CA GLU A 85 -3.06 5.72 11.35
C GLU A 85 -4.07 6.49 12.22
N GLY A 86 -5.33 6.04 12.26
CA GLY A 86 -6.33 6.57 13.17
C GLY A 86 -5.90 6.43 14.64
N GLY A 87 -5.35 5.27 15.02
CA GLY A 87 -4.78 5.02 16.34
C GLY A 87 -3.60 5.92 16.68
N TYR A 88 -2.66 6.10 15.73
CA TYR A 88 -1.53 7.03 15.86
C TYR A 88 -2.00 8.46 16.13
N LEU A 89 -2.94 8.97 15.32
CA LEU A 89 -3.46 10.32 15.48
C LEU A 89 -4.31 10.47 16.76
N ALA A 90 -5.06 9.44 17.14
CA ALA A 90 -5.85 9.43 18.38
C ALA A 90 -4.93 9.46 19.62
N GLY A 91 -3.88 8.65 19.64
CA GLY A 91 -2.89 8.60 20.73
C GLY A 91 -2.17 9.94 20.91
N GLY A 92 -1.98 10.71 19.83
CA GLY A 92 -1.45 12.07 19.89
C GLY A 92 -2.49 13.19 20.10
N GLY A 93 -3.74 12.86 20.44
CA GLY A 93 -4.78 13.84 20.81
C GLY A 93 -5.35 14.65 19.64
N VAL A 94 -5.22 14.17 18.40
CA VAL A 94 -5.70 14.91 17.21
C VAL A 94 -7.22 14.89 17.12
N ARG A 95 -7.83 16.06 16.91
CA ARG A 95 -9.29 16.17 16.70
C ARG A 95 -9.72 15.44 15.41
N ARG A 96 -10.70 14.53 15.53
CA ARG A 96 -11.24 13.68 14.45
C ARG A 96 -10.13 12.86 13.76
N PRO A 97 -9.45 11.96 14.50
CA PRO A 97 -8.25 11.29 14.02
C PRO A 97 -8.53 10.40 12.79
N PHE A 98 -9.64 9.67 12.80
CA PHE A 98 -10.04 8.80 11.69
C PHE A 98 -10.42 9.57 10.41
N SER A 99 -11.09 10.72 10.52
CA SER A 99 -11.34 11.56 9.34
C SER A 99 -10.04 12.08 8.71
N ARG A 100 -9.00 12.31 9.52
CA ARG A 100 -7.67 12.68 9.01
C ARG A 100 -6.91 11.49 8.45
N ALA A 101 -7.07 10.30 9.03
CA ALA A 101 -6.48 9.06 8.52
C ALA A 101 -6.95 8.71 7.09
N LEU A 102 -8.14 9.18 6.67
CA LEU A 102 -8.59 9.06 5.28
C LEU A 102 -7.61 9.67 4.27
N ARG A 103 -6.84 10.71 4.66
CA ARG A 103 -5.81 11.27 3.78
C ARG A 103 -4.68 10.28 3.53
N THR A 104 -4.25 9.55 4.55
CA THR A 104 -3.27 8.48 4.39
C THR A 104 -3.80 7.38 3.48
N SER A 105 -5.06 6.98 3.66
CA SER A 105 -5.70 6.00 2.75
C SER A 105 -5.79 6.50 1.31
N LEU A 106 -6.04 7.79 1.09
CA LEU A 106 -6.05 8.39 -0.25
C LEU A 106 -4.68 8.29 -0.92
N ILE A 107 -3.60 8.64 -0.21
CA ILE A 107 -2.22 8.53 -0.68
C ILE A 107 -1.90 7.06 -1.05
N GLU A 108 -2.33 6.10 -0.24
CA GLU A 108 -2.14 4.67 -0.51
C GLU A 108 -2.90 4.21 -1.77
N VAL A 109 -4.12 4.70 -1.98
CA VAL A 109 -4.92 4.43 -3.19
C VAL A 109 -4.27 5.04 -4.43
N GLU A 110 -3.79 6.28 -4.35
CA GLU A 110 -3.08 6.94 -5.45
C GLU A 110 -1.79 6.19 -5.82
N ALA A 111 -1.01 5.78 -4.82
CA ALA A 111 0.18 4.96 -5.00
C ALA A 111 -0.14 3.61 -5.67
N ALA A 112 -1.17 2.90 -5.22
CA ALA A 112 -1.61 1.64 -5.81
C ALA A 112 -2.11 1.83 -7.25
N ALA A 113 -2.88 2.88 -7.53
CA ALA A 113 -3.41 3.17 -8.85
C ALA A 113 -2.29 3.52 -9.85
N LEU A 114 -1.38 4.43 -9.50
CA LEU A 114 -0.27 4.81 -10.37
C LEU A 114 0.66 3.64 -10.63
N SER A 115 1.03 2.89 -9.59
CA SER A 115 1.92 1.72 -9.73
C SER A 115 1.27 0.62 -10.57
N THR A 116 -0.06 0.43 -10.47
CA THR A 116 -0.82 -0.46 -11.36
C THR A 116 -0.70 0.01 -12.81
N GLY A 117 -0.96 1.29 -13.09
CA GLY A 117 -0.85 1.85 -14.44
C GLY A 117 0.56 1.69 -15.03
N LEU A 118 1.60 2.02 -14.25
CA LEU A 118 3.00 1.82 -14.65
C LEU A 118 3.32 0.35 -14.92
N SER A 119 2.85 -0.57 -14.06
CA SER A 119 3.03 -2.01 -14.28
C SER A 119 2.37 -2.48 -15.57
N SER A 120 1.18 -1.96 -15.89
CA SER A 120 0.46 -2.25 -17.13
C SER A 120 1.23 -1.74 -18.34
N VAL A 121 1.73 -0.51 -18.33
CA VAL A 121 2.59 0.00 -19.42
C VAL A 121 3.78 -0.94 -19.65
N ILE A 122 4.50 -1.30 -18.59
CA ILE A 122 5.69 -2.17 -18.72
C ILE A 122 5.31 -3.57 -19.20
N LYS A 123 4.20 -4.15 -18.74
CA LYS A 123 3.69 -5.45 -19.24
C LYS A 123 3.39 -5.41 -20.72
N ARG A 124 2.72 -4.36 -21.18
CA ARG A 124 2.34 -4.17 -22.58
C ARG A 124 3.56 -3.96 -23.48
N LEU A 125 4.60 -3.29 -22.99
CA LEU A 125 5.84 -3.03 -23.73
C LEU A 125 6.85 -4.18 -23.68
N SER A 126 6.87 -4.96 -22.60
CA SER A 126 7.81 -6.07 -22.42
C SER A 126 7.38 -7.31 -23.18
N GLY A 127 6.10 -7.70 -23.06
CA GLY A 127 5.61 -8.94 -23.64
C GLY A 127 6.30 -10.19 -23.08
N ARG A 128 6.70 -10.17 -21.79
CA ARG A 128 7.40 -11.31 -21.17
C ARG A 128 6.45 -12.47 -20.95
N CYS A 129 6.86 -13.67 -21.38
CA CYS A 129 6.09 -14.88 -21.18
C CYS A 129 6.02 -15.30 -19.71
N ARG A 130 4.85 -15.79 -19.27
CA ARG A 130 4.66 -16.39 -17.94
C ARG A 130 5.35 -17.75 -17.84
N PRO A 131 5.88 -18.13 -16.65
CA PRO A 131 6.47 -19.45 -16.44
C PRO A 131 5.55 -20.61 -16.86
N ARG A 132 4.26 -20.53 -16.51
CA ARG A 132 3.25 -21.54 -16.90
C ARG A 132 2.98 -21.69 -18.40
N SER A 133 3.35 -20.70 -19.19
CA SER A 133 3.08 -20.66 -20.63
C SER A 133 4.35 -20.80 -21.46
N TRP A 134 5.51 -20.94 -20.80
CA TRP A 134 6.81 -21.12 -21.43
C TRP A 134 7.12 -22.60 -21.60
N ARG A 135 7.19 -23.10 -22.84
CA ARG A 135 7.54 -24.49 -23.17
C ARG A 135 8.48 -24.52 -24.35
N THR A 136 9.58 -25.27 -24.24
CA THR A 136 10.54 -25.47 -25.34
C THR A 136 10.92 -24.17 -26.06
N ASP A 137 11.26 -23.14 -25.28
CA ASP A 137 11.60 -21.78 -25.75
C ASP A 137 10.52 -21.05 -26.56
N ARG A 138 9.25 -21.39 -26.33
CA ARG A 138 8.09 -20.75 -26.95
C ARG A 138 7.06 -20.38 -25.89
N CYS A 139 6.45 -19.22 -26.09
CA CYS A 139 5.29 -18.79 -25.31
C CYS A 139 4.01 -19.35 -25.91
N GLY A 140 2.93 -19.34 -25.13
CA GLY A 140 1.57 -19.57 -25.62
C GLY A 140 1.09 -18.47 -26.57
N ASP A 141 -0.16 -18.59 -27.03
CA ASP A 141 -0.69 -17.75 -28.12
C ASP A 141 -1.62 -16.63 -27.63
N THR A 142 -1.94 -16.59 -26.33
CA THR A 142 -2.88 -15.62 -25.76
C THR A 142 -2.15 -14.43 -25.14
N ASP A 143 -2.79 -13.26 -25.11
CA ASP A 143 -2.18 -12.07 -24.50
C ASP A 143 -1.87 -12.26 -23.01
N LEU A 144 -2.64 -13.10 -22.31
CA LEU A 144 -2.41 -13.49 -20.91
C LEU A 144 -1.16 -14.35 -20.70
N ASP A 145 -0.56 -14.84 -21.78
CA ASP A 145 0.70 -15.57 -21.71
C ASP A 145 1.89 -14.59 -21.71
N PHE A 146 1.74 -13.38 -22.25
CA PHE A 146 2.81 -12.38 -22.44
C PHE A 146 2.80 -11.23 -21.41
N ASP A 147 1.99 -11.32 -20.37
CA ASP A 147 1.81 -10.26 -19.36
C ASP A 147 2.55 -10.55 -18.04
N ALA A 148 3.70 -11.24 -18.07
CA ALA A 148 4.40 -11.66 -16.84
C ALA A 148 5.09 -10.52 -16.10
N PHE A 149 5.77 -9.60 -16.80
CA PHE A 149 6.68 -8.64 -16.16
C PHE A 149 6.18 -7.19 -16.16
N PRO A 150 6.20 -6.49 -15.02
CA PRO A 150 6.38 -6.98 -13.66
C PRO A 150 5.09 -7.64 -13.11
N SER A 151 5.11 -8.21 -11.92
CA SER A 151 3.90 -8.77 -11.28
C SER A 151 2.86 -7.67 -10.97
N GLY A 152 1.65 -7.79 -11.54
CA GLY A 152 0.56 -6.84 -11.33
C GLY A 152 -0.15 -6.96 -9.98
N HIS A 153 0.09 -8.06 -9.24
CA HIS A 153 -0.44 -8.22 -7.87
C HIS A 153 0.57 -7.68 -6.84
N THR A 154 1.85 -7.96 -7.05
CA THR A 154 2.90 -7.51 -6.13
C THR A 154 3.07 -5.99 -6.16
N THR A 155 3.03 -5.39 -7.36
CA THR A 155 3.32 -3.96 -7.55
C THR A 155 2.42 -3.04 -6.72
N PRO A 156 1.07 -3.13 -6.76
CA PRO A 156 0.22 -2.24 -5.97
C PRO A 156 0.33 -2.45 -4.45
N VAL A 157 0.47 -3.70 -3.98
CA VAL A 157 0.65 -3.97 -2.54
C VAL A 157 1.98 -3.40 -2.04
N ALA A 158 3.05 -3.55 -2.83
CA ALA A 158 4.34 -2.95 -2.56
C ALA A 158 4.31 -1.41 -2.61
N ALA A 159 3.44 -0.81 -3.41
CA ALA A 159 3.25 0.63 -3.42
C ALA A 159 2.63 1.14 -2.11
N ILE A 160 1.71 0.40 -1.52
CA ILE A 160 1.20 0.71 -0.18
C ILE A 160 2.32 0.63 0.86
N ALA A 161 3.17 -0.41 0.80
CA ALA A 161 4.34 -0.52 1.68
C ALA A 161 5.31 0.66 1.50
N GLY A 162 5.62 1.06 0.26
CA GLY A 162 6.46 2.24 -0.04
C GLY A 162 5.89 3.55 0.50
N ALA A 163 4.58 3.77 0.39
CA ALA A 163 3.91 4.93 0.97
C ALA A 163 4.04 4.93 2.51
N ARG A 164 3.80 3.78 3.15
CA ARG A 164 3.94 3.61 4.61
C ARG A 164 5.37 3.77 5.10
N LEU A 165 6.36 3.34 4.33
CA LEU A 165 7.76 3.55 4.62
C LEU A 165 8.07 5.06 4.70
N ASN A 166 7.58 5.84 3.73
CA ASN A 166 7.74 7.30 3.74
C ASN A 166 7.11 7.93 4.99
N LEU A 167 5.88 7.51 5.35
CA LEU A 167 5.19 7.98 6.54
C LEU A 167 5.94 7.62 7.83
N ALA A 168 6.41 6.38 7.95
CA ALA A 168 7.17 5.90 9.11
C ALA A 168 8.45 6.73 9.32
N LEU A 169 9.22 6.99 8.24
CA LEU A 169 10.44 7.80 8.30
C LEU A 169 10.19 9.26 8.71
N ARG A 170 8.98 9.77 8.49
CA ARG A 170 8.58 11.16 8.77
C ARG A 170 7.65 11.26 9.98
N THR A 171 7.63 10.23 10.81
CA THR A 171 6.78 10.17 12.01
C THR A 171 7.38 10.98 13.15
N THR A 172 6.53 11.71 13.87
CA THR A 172 6.87 12.35 15.15
C THR A 172 6.11 11.66 16.29
N GLY A 173 6.68 11.61 17.48
CA GLY A 173 6.07 10.91 18.62
C GLY A 173 6.17 9.40 18.50
N ASP A 174 5.12 8.68 18.91
CA ASP A 174 5.10 7.21 18.88
C ASP A 174 5.00 6.68 17.44
N ALA A 175 6.06 6.03 16.97
CA ALA A 175 6.13 5.44 15.64
C ALA A 175 5.53 4.03 15.54
N ALA A 176 5.20 3.38 16.68
CA ALA A 176 4.79 1.98 16.70
C ALA A 176 3.59 1.67 15.79
N PRO A 177 2.50 2.47 15.73
CA PRO A 177 1.38 2.15 14.86
C PRO A 177 1.73 2.19 13.37
N ARG A 178 2.56 3.17 12.95
CA ARG A 178 3.00 3.30 11.55
C ARG A 178 4.01 2.23 11.15
N LEU A 179 4.92 1.86 12.05
CA LEU A 179 5.81 0.72 11.85
C LEU A 179 5.01 -0.60 11.76
N GLY A 180 3.97 -0.76 12.58
CA GLY A 180 3.04 -1.88 12.47
C GLY A 180 2.32 -1.91 11.12
N ALA A 181 1.84 -0.76 10.65
CA ALA A 181 1.18 -0.65 9.34
C ALA A 181 2.13 -0.99 8.19
N LEU A 182 3.38 -0.52 8.26
CA LEU A 182 4.45 -0.88 7.32
C LEU A 182 4.72 -2.39 7.35
N ALA A 183 4.92 -2.98 8.53
CA ALA A 183 5.20 -4.40 8.68
C ALA A 183 4.08 -5.27 8.09
N ILE A 184 2.81 -4.90 8.28
CA ILE A 184 1.67 -5.58 7.67
C ILE A 184 1.72 -5.49 6.14
N ALA A 185 2.00 -4.32 5.59
CA ALA A 185 2.06 -4.13 4.13
C ALA A 185 3.25 -4.88 3.50
N GLU A 186 4.40 -4.92 4.17
CA GLU A 186 5.58 -5.68 3.74
C GLU A 186 5.30 -7.19 3.80
N ALA A 187 4.71 -7.68 4.89
CA ALA A 187 4.30 -9.08 5.01
C ALA A 187 3.30 -9.45 3.91
N ALA A 188 2.30 -8.61 3.63
CA ALA A 188 1.36 -8.82 2.54
C ALA A 188 2.05 -8.83 1.17
N THR A 189 3.05 -7.98 0.97
CA THR A 189 3.86 -7.95 -0.26
C THR A 189 4.60 -9.27 -0.44
N VAL A 190 5.34 -9.72 0.58
CA VAL A 190 6.10 -10.99 0.54
C VAL A 190 5.18 -12.20 0.35
N VAL A 191 4.05 -12.26 1.06
CA VAL A 191 3.05 -13.32 0.88
C VAL A 191 2.52 -13.32 -0.55
N THR A 192 2.18 -12.15 -1.09
CA THR A 192 1.73 -12.02 -2.49
C THR A 192 2.79 -12.53 -3.46
N MET A 193 4.06 -12.14 -3.27
CA MET A 193 5.18 -12.62 -4.09
C MET A 193 5.27 -14.16 -4.07
N ALA A 194 5.26 -14.75 -2.87
CA ALA A 194 5.34 -16.19 -2.70
C ALA A 194 4.17 -16.92 -3.38
N LEU A 195 2.96 -16.42 -3.26
CA LEU A 195 1.77 -16.98 -3.92
C LEU A 195 1.84 -16.86 -5.45
N ARG A 196 2.37 -15.75 -6.00
CA ARG A 196 2.56 -15.57 -7.45
C ARG A 196 3.59 -16.54 -8.04
N ILE A 197 4.66 -16.81 -7.29
CA ILE A 197 5.66 -17.80 -7.66
C ILE A 197 5.05 -19.20 -7.54
N GLY A 198 4.48 -19.55 -6.39
CA GLY A 198 3.91 -20.87 -6.13
C GLY A 198 2.75 -21.26 -7.06
N SER A 199 2.05 -20.29 -7.67
CA SER A 199 1.02 -20.57 -8.68
C SER A 199 1.57 -20.79 -10.10
N GLY A 200 2.88 -20.67 -10.32
CA GLY A 200 3.51 -20.66 -11.64
C GLY A 200 3.16 -19.42 -12.49
N ALA A 201 2.62 -18.37 -11.85
CA ALA A 201 2.14 -17.19 -12.57
C ALA A 201 3.27 -16.22 -12.91
N HIS A 202 4.30 -16.16 -12.06
CA HIS A 202 5.42 -15.23 -12.16
C HIS A 202 6.70 -15.86 -11.65
N SER A 203 7.83 -15.49 -12.25
CA SER A 203 9.16 -15.80 -11.71
C SER A 203 9.55 -14.82 -10.59
N TRP A 204 10.60 -15.15 -9.83
CA TRP A 204 11.14 -14.27 -8.79
C TRP A 204 11.53 -12.87 -9.32
N GLN A 205 11.96 -12.78 -10.58
CA GLN A 205 12.34 -11.53 -11.22
C GLN A 205 11.12 -10.63 -11.46
N ASP A 206 10.00 -11.21 -11.85
CA ASP A 206 8.76 -10.47 -12.13
C ASP A 206 8.18 -9.88 -10.84
N VAL A 207 8.19 -10.66 -9.76
CA VAL A 207 7.69 -10.22 -8.46
C VAL A 207 8.68 -9.27 -7.78
N GLY A 208 9.99 -9.50 -7.90
CA GLY A 208 11.02 -8.61 -7.35
C GLY A 208 11.03 -7.24 -8.04
N ALA A 209 10.94 -7.20 -9.37
CA ALA A 209 10.79 -5.95 -10.11
C ALA A 209 9.48 -5.23 -9.75
N GLY A 210 8.38 -5.99 -9.57
CA GLY A 210 7.11 -5.43 -9.10
C GLY A 210 7.22 -4.82 -7.70
N MET A 211 7.92 -5.49 -6.77
CA MET A 211 8.17 -4.97 -5.43
C MET A 211 8.95 -3.66 -5.46
N ILE A 212 10.03 -3.58 -6.24
CA ILE A 212 10.86 -2.37 -6.37
C ILE A 212 10.05 -1.24 -7.00
N LEU A 213 9.37 -1.49 -8.12
CA LEU A 213 8.54 -0.51 -8.81
C LEU A 213 7.44 0.04 -7.90
N GLY A 214 6.76 -0.86 -7.18
CA GLY A 214 5.74 -0.50 -6.21
C GLY A 214 6.31 0.41 -5.12
N HIS A 215 7.33 -0.04 -4.40
CA HIS A 215 7.96 0.72 -3.32
C HIS A 215 8.38 2.11 -3.75
N VAL A 216 9.10 2.22 -4.87
CA VAL A 216 9.57 3.51 -5.39
C VAL A 216 8.39 4.42 -5.74
N THR A 217 7.37 3.89 -6.40
CA THR A 217 6.17 4.66 -6.79
C THR A 217 5.43 5.16 -5.55
N GLY A 218 5.15 4.27 -4.59
CA GLY A 218 4.42 4.63 -3.39
C GLY A 218 5.17 5.58 -2.48
N PHE A 219 6.49 5.40 -2.36
CA PHE A 219 7.34 6.33 -1.64
C PHE A 219 7.32 7.73 -2.28
N ALA A 220 7.42 7.80 -3.62
CA ALA A 220 7.38 9.06 -4.34
C ALA A 220 6.03 9.76 -4.22
N ILE A 221 4.92 9.02 -4.35
CA ILE A 221 3.58 9.55 -4.09
C ILE A 221 3.48 10.08 -2.66
N ALA A 222 3.83 9.32 -1.63
CA ALA A 222 3.78 9.83 -0.26
C ALA A 222 4.70 11.04 -0.01
N ALA A 223 5.85 11.12 -0.70
CA ALA A 223 6.79 12.22 -0.56
C ALA A 223 6.25 13.57 -1.08
N ILE A 224 5.41 13.56 -2.12
CA ILE A 224 4.80 14.80 -2.66
C ILE A 224 3.68 15.33 -1.77
N HIS A 225 3.21 14.55 -0.79
CA HIS A 225 2.33 15.03 0.28
C HIS A 225 3.19 15.60 1.43
N PRO A 226 3.11 16.91 1.71
CA PRO A 226 3.80 17.49 2.83
C PRO A 226 3.22 16.91 4.12
N ILE A 227 4.11 16.65 5.08
CA ILE A 227 3.76 16.15 6.40
C ILE A 227 4.11 17.25 7.38
N ALA A 228 3.11 17.71 8.13
CA ALA A 228 3.28 18.74 9.14
C ALA A 228 2.82 18.20 10.50
N PRO A 229 3.56 18.52 11.58
CA PRO A 229 3.06 18.32 12.94
C PRO A 229 1.69 18.99 13.08
N SER A 230 0.72 18.26 13.61
CA SER A 230 -0.58 18.84 13.89
C SER A 230 -0.41 19.98 14.90
N LYS A 231 -0.94 21.17 14.58
CA LYS A 231 -1.03 22.32 15.50
C LYS A 231 -2.07 22.12 16.62
N ALA A 232 -2.53 20.88 16.82
CA ALA A 232 -3.46 20.60 17.90
C ALA A 232 -2.75 20.98 19.20
N PRO A 233 -3.35 21.84 20.06
CA PRO A 233 -2.74 22.16 21.33
C PRO A 233 -2.56 20.83 22.07
N TYR A 234 -1.31 20.52 22.39
CA TYR A 234 -0.98 19.48 23.36
C TYR A 234 -1.66 19.90 24.65
N ALA A 235 -2.85 19.35 24.91
CA ALA A 235 -3.46 19.52 26.20
C ALA A 235 -2.57 18.73 27.16
N ALA A 236 -1.61 19.42 27.78
CA ALA A 236 -1.23 19.12 29.16
C ALA A 236 -2.40 19.41 30.10
N GLY A 237 -3.63 19.10 29.67
CA GLY A 237 -4.79 18.99 30.52
C GLY A 237 -4.74 17.64 31.21
N PRO A 238 -5.49 17.47 32.31
CA PRO A 238 -5.62 16.17 32.95
C PRO A 238 -5.96 15.11 31.90
N PRO A 239 -5.47 13.87 32.07
CA PRO A 239 -5.80 12.78 31.15
C PRO A 239 -7.31 12.78 30.92
N PRO A 240 -7.77 12.50 29.69
CA PRO A 240 -9.20 12.35 29.44
C PRO A 240 -9.75 11.41 30.51
N GLU A 241 -10.89 11.78 31.10
CA GLU A 241 -11.61 10.87 32.00
C GLU A 241 -11.65 9.50 31.35
N PRO A 242 -11.39 8.42 32.11
CA PRO A 242 -11.43 7.08 31.56
C PRO A 242 -12.75 6.96 30.79
N THR A 243 -12.62 6.71 29.49
CA THR A 243 -13.78 6.41 28.65
C THR A 243 -14.59 5.36 29.41
N PRO A 244 -15.90 5.56 29.63
CA PRO A 244 -16.73 4.56 30.29
C PRO A 244 -16.42 3.22 29.63
N GLU A 245 -16.13 2.20 30.44
CA GLU A 245 -15.80 0.87 29.94
C GLU A 245 -16.78 0.54 28.81
N PRO A 246 -16.29 0.12 27.63
CA PRO A 246 -17.20 -0.30 26.58
C PRO A 246 -18.12 -1.32 27.23
N ALA A 247 -19.43 -1.04 27.25
CA ALA A 247 -20.42 -1.88 27.89
C ALA A 247 -20.10 -3.32 27.52
N ALA A 248 -19.65 -4.11 28.51
CA ALA A 248 -19.22 -5.47 28.28
C ALA A 248 -20.35 -6.16 27.53
N PHE A 249 -20.09 -6.56 26.29
CA PHE A 249 -21.05 -7.30 25.50
C PHE A 249 -21.09 -8.71 26.11
N THR A 250 -21.90 -8.88 27.15
CA THR A 250 -22.11 -10.18 27.78
C THR A 250 -22.94 -11.03 26.82
N TRP A 251 -22.26 -11.88 26.07
CA TRP A 251 -22.87 -13.01 25.39
C TRP A 251 -23.30 -14.04 26.44
N SER A 252 -24.58 -14.00 26.84
CA SER A 252 -25.18 -15.11 27.59
C SER A 252 -25.69 -16.15 26.59
N TRP A 253 -25.07 -17.33 26.58
CA TRP A 253 -25.67 -18.51 25.96
C TRP A 253 -26.69 -19.09 26.94
N THR A 254 -27.98 -18.97 26.61
CA THR A 254 -29.00 -19.85 27.18
C THR A 254 -28.98 -21.17 26.41
N PHE A 255 -28.53 -22.23 27.07
CA PHE A 255 -28.80 -23.61 26.68
C PHE A 255 -30.15 -24.05 27.24
#